data_AF-A0A3D2V4P2-F1
#
_entry.id   AF-A0A3D2V4P2-F1
#
_cell.length_a   1.000
_cell.length_b   1.000
_cell.length_c   1.000
_cell.angle_alpha   90.00
_cell.angle_beta   90.00
_cell.angle_gamma   90.00
#
_symmetry.space_group_name_H-M   'P 1'
#
loop_
_entity.id
_entity.type
_entity.pdbx_description
1 polymer ?
#
loop_
_entity_poly.entity_id
_entity_poly.type
_entity_poly.pdbx_seq_one_letter_code
_entity_poly.pdbx_strand_id
1 'polypeptide(L)' 'MQAQGAVHHESKGKAAIFINLPGGPSHMDTFDLKPDAPSEYRGTFNPIKTNVSGMMISEHLPKLAQCADKY' A
#
# COMPACT_ATOMS: atom_id res chain seq x y z
N MET A 1 17.78 -22.27 44.86
CA MET A 1 16.87 -22.59 43.74
C MET A 1 16.21 -21.28 43.32
N GLN A 2 16.60 -20.72 42.18
CA GLN A 2 16.06 -19.46 41.63
C GLN A 2 15.17 -19.81 40.44
N ALA A 3 14.01 -19.17 40.31
CA ALA A 3 13.23 -19.13 39.07
C ALA A 3 12.56 -17.76 38.99
N GLN A 4 13.17 -16.85 38.24
CA GLN A 4 12.64 -15.53 37.91
C GLN A 4 11.55 -15.71 36.84
N GLY A 5 10.32 -15.28 37.13
CA GLY A 5 9.21 -15.30 36.18
C GLY A 5 9.52 -14.42 34.96
N ALA A 6 9.31 -14.98 33.77
CA ALA A 6 9.52 -14.28 32.51
C ALA A 6 8.60 -13.05 32.41
N VAL A 7 9.20 -11.87 32.31
CA VAL A 7 8.48 -10.63 32.04
C VAL A 7 7.89 -10.68 30.62
N HIS A 8 6.58 -10.50 30.53
CA HIS A 8 5.86 -10.39 29.26
C HIS A 8 6.42 -9.23 28.44
N HIS A 9 6.63 -9.48 27.15
CA HIS A 9 7.15 -8.51 26.17
C HIS A 9 6.35 -7.19 26.21
N GLU A 10 6.99 -6.08 26.57
CA GLU A 10 6.41 -4.75 26.35
C GLU A 10 6.13 -4.55 24.86
N SER A 11 4.88 -4.18 24.51
CA SER A 11 4.54 -3.88 23.12
C SER A 11 5.34 -2.67 22.65
N LYS A 12 6.17 -2.85 21.62
CA LYS A 12 7.15 -1.86 21.09
C LYS A 12 6.52 -0.71 20.29
N GLY A 13 5.34 -0.23 20.65
CA GLY A 13 4.72 0.93 20.01
C GLY A 13 5.32 2.25 20.49
N LYS A 14 6.61 2.50 20.22
CA LYS A 14 7.31 3.72 20.72
C LYS A 14 7.03 4.97 19.88
N ALA A 15 6.60 4.83 18.63
CA ALA A 15 6.34 5.95 17.73
C ALA A 15 5.31 5.59 16.65
N ALA A 16 4.53 6.57 16.21
CA ALA A 16 3.58 6.45 15.11
C ALA A 16 3.78 7.60 14.11
N ILE A 17 3.59 7.32 12.83
CA ILE A 17 3.53 8.35 11.77
C ILE A 17 2.06 8.52 11.40
N PHE A 18 1.52 9.71 11.65
CA PHE A 18 0.18 10.08 11.22
C PHE A 18 0.25 10.84 9.91
N ILE A 19 -0.42 10.32 8.88
CA ILE A 19 -0.52 10.96 7.57
C ILE A 19 -1.97 11.39 7.39
N ASN A 20 -2.23 12.71 7.37
CA ASN A 20 -3.53 13.27 7.04
C ASN A 20 -3.55 13.69 5.56
N LEU A 21 -4.38 13.04 4.75
CA LEU A 21 -4.57 13.34 3.34
C LEU A 21 -6.03 13.77 3.09
N PRO A 22 -6.39 15.04 3.33
CA PRO A 22 -7.74 15.51 3.02
C PRO A 22 -8.00 15.40 1.52
N GLY A 23 -9.08 14.73 1.14
CA GLY A 23 -9.43 14.44 -0.25
C GLY A 23 -8.75 13.20 -0.84
N GLY A 24 -7.50 12.92 -0.44
CA GLY A 24 -6.74 11.74 -0.87
C GLY A 24 -6.55 11.62 -2.40
N PRO A 25 -5.69 10.71 -2.87
CA PRO A 25 -5.64 10.38 -4.28
C PRO A 25 -6.87 9.53 -4.68
N SER A 26 -7.39 9.75 -5.89
CA SER A 26 -8.51 8.96 -6.42
C SER A 26 -8.13 7.48 -6.55
N HIS A 27 -9.11 6.60 -6.33
CA HIS A 27 -8.92 5.16 -6.55
C HIS A 27 -8.57 4.87 -8.02
N MET A 28 -9.18 5.63 -8.94
CA MET A 28 -8.90 5.55 -10.38
C MET A 28 -7.48 5.97 -10.77
N ASP A 29 -6.81 6.73 -9.92
CA ASP A 29 -5.44 7.21 -10.18
C ASP A 29 -4.38 6.36 -9.47
N THR A 30 -4.81 5.42 -8.62
CA THR A 30 -3.92 4.67 -7.71
C THR A 30 -4.01 3.16 -7.91
N PHE A 31 -5.13 2.53 -7.57
CA PHE A 31 -5.25 1.06 -7.55
C PHE A 31 -6.19 0.50 -8.61
N ASP A 32 -7.05 1.33 -9.22
CA ASP A 32 -8.05 0.89 -10.22
C ASP A 32 -8.04 1.78 -11.46
N LEU A 33 -6.91 1.74 -12.20
CA LEU A 33 -6.67 2.62 -13.35
C LEU A 33 -7.57 2.38 -14.56
N LYS A 34 -8.39 1.31 -14.54
CA LYS A 34 -9.25 0.90 -15.66
C LYS A 34 -8.53 1.02 -17.01
N PRO A 35 -7.40 0.32 -17.21
CA PRO A 35 -6.56 0.50 -18.40
C PRO A 35 -7.28 0.23 -19.72
N ASP A 36 -8.31 -0.62 -19.68
CA ASP A 36 -9.11 -1.00 -20.86
C ASP A 36 -10.33 -0.10 -21.09
N ALA A 37 -10.61 0.87 -20.21
CA ALA A 37 -11.70 1.82 -20.39
C ALA A 37 -11.31 2.93 -21.39
N PRO A 38 -12.30 3.59 -22.04
CA PRO A 38 -12.03 4.73 -22.91
C PRO A 38 -11.30 5.86 -22.16
N SER A 39 -10.48 6.63 -22.88
CA SER A 39 -9.64 7.71 -22.32
C SER A 39 -10.41 8.76 -21.53
N GLU A 40 -11.69 8.94 -21.82
CA GLU A 40 -12.59 9.87 -21.16
C GLU A 40 -13.02 9.39 -19.76
N TYR A 41 -12.91 8.09 -19.50
CA TYR A 41 -13.36 7.44 -18.26
C TYR A 41 -12.22 6.88 -17.41
N ARG A 42 -11.03 6.65 -17.99
CA ARG A 42 -9.84 6.25 -17.23
C ARG A 42 -8.99 7.46 -16.84
N GLY A 43 -8.25 7.31 -15.75
CA GLY A 43 -7.28 8.32 -15.32
C GLY A 43 -6.17 8.54 -16.35
N THR A 44 -5.39 9.60 -16.17
CA THR A 44 -4.29 9.96 -17.07
C THR A 44 -3.03 9.14 -16.87
N PHE A 45 -2.97 8.34 -15.80
CA PHE A 45 -1.80 7.56 -15.41
C PHE A 45 -1.78 6.16 -16.03
N ASN A 46 -0.57 5.58 -16.08
CA ASN A 46 -0.35 4.26 -16.62
C ASN A 46 -0.22 3.20 -15.52
N PRO A 47 -0.70 1.97 -15.77
CA PRO A 47 -0.48 0.85 -14.86
C PRO A 47 0.97 0.33 -14.94
N ILE A 48 1.51 -0.10 -13.80
CA ILE A 48 2.72 -0.91 -13.68
C ILE A 48 2.39 -2.25 -13.02
N LYS A 49 3.13 -3.30 -13.39
CA LYS A 49 3.00 -4.63 -12.78
C LYS A 49 3.48 -4.60 -11.32
N THR A 50 2.80 -5.34 -10.45
CA THR A 50 3.29 -5.60 -9.09
C THR A 50 4.09 -6.91 -9.03
N ASN A 51 4.60 -7.25 -7.85
CA ASN A 51 5.19 -8.56 -7.59
C ASN A 51 4.16 -9.70 -7.48
N VAL A 52 2.85 -9.40 -7.58
CA VAL A 52 1.75 -10.36 -7.64
C VAL A 52 1.28 -10.50 -9.09
N SER A 53 1.26 -11.73 -9.62
CA SER A 53 0.85 -11.98 -11.00
C SER A 53 -0.60 -11.58 -11.25
N GLY A 54 -0.85 -10.89 -12.36
CA GLY A 54 -2.18 -10.40 -12.73
C GLY A 54 -2.61 -9.11 -12.03
N MET A 55 -1.78 -8.54 -11.15
CA MET A 55 -2.08 -7.29 -10.45
C MET A 55 -1.26 -6.12 -11.02
N MET A 56 -1.94 -4.99 -11.22
CA MET A 56 -1.33 -3.73 -11.65
C MET A 56 -1.85 -2.56 -10.83
N ILE A 57 -0.98 -1.58 -10.57
CA ILE A 57 -1.33 -0.32 -9.90
C ILE A 57 -0.65 0.85 -10.60
N SER A 58 -0.87 2.08 -10.14
CA SER A 58 -0.36 3.29 -10.77
C SER A 58 1.17 3.35 -10.80
N GLU A 59 1.72 3.85 -11.90
CA GLU A 59 3.17 4.08 -12.08
C GLU A 59 3.79 4.97 -11.00
N HIS A 60 2.99 5.77 -10.30
CA HIS A 60 3.43 6.62 -9.19
C HIS A 60 3.56 5.89 -7.83
N LEU A 61 3.25 4.60 -7.77
CA LEU A 61 3.32 3.78 -6.55
C LEU A 61 4.36 2.63 -6.64
N PRO A 62 5.60 2.86 -7.14
CA PRO A 62 6.54 1.77 -7.45
C PRO A 62 6.98 0.97 -6.20
N LYS A 63 7.11 1.63 -5.04
CA LYS A 63 7.45 0.95 -3.79
C LYS A 63 6.31 0.09 -3.26
N LEU A 64 5.06 0.50 -3.53
CA LEU A 64 3.89 -0.27 -3.15
C LEU A 64 3.72 -1.48 -4.07
N ALA A 65 4.00 -1.32 -5.37
CA ALA A 65 4.00 -2.40 -6.35
C ALA A 65 5.00 -3.53 -5.99
N GLN A 66 6.12 -3.19 -5.34
CA GLN A 66 7.12 -4.15 -4.86
C GLN A 66 6.70 -4.91 -3.59
N CYS A 67 5.67 -4.44 -2.91
CA CYS A 67 5.20 -4.98 -1.63
C CYS A 67 3.74 -5.45 -1.71
N ALA A 68 3.22 -5.73 -2.91
CA ALA A 68 1.82 -6.07 -3.11
C ALA A 68 1.42 -7.43 -2.52
N ASP A 69 2.39 -8.25 -2.16
CA ASP A 69 2.24 -9.51 -1.43
C ASP A 69 2.11 -9.33 0.09
N LYS A 70 2.21 -8.09 0.62
CA LYS A 70 2.40 -7.81 2.05
C LYS A 70 1.36 -6.88 2.68
N TYR A 71 0.38 -6.40 1.93
CA TYR A 71 -0.77 -5.65 2.44
C TYR A 71 -2.07 -6.39 2.12
#